data_AF-A0A844T3K8-F1
#
_entry.id   AF-A0A844T3K8-F1
#
_cell.length_a   1.000
_cell.length_b   1.000
_cell.length_c   1.000
_cell.angle_alpha   90.00
_cell.angle_beta   90.00
_cell.angle_gamma   90.00
#
_symmetry.space_group_name_H-M   'P 1'
#
loop_
_entity.id
_entity.type
_entity.pdbx_description
1 polymer ?
#
loop_
_entity_poly.entity_id
_entity_poly.type
_entity_poly.pdbx_seq_one_letter_code
_entity_poly.pdbx_strand_id
1 'polypeptide(L)'
;MSVQTSLTTALSEIDRAVGIVEFSTAVVRRDKQLCKADLPMFLQQAAVEFQSRFLPSFEESIRAEKSWGYATTCNAVSRRAGGLAGRDTCERIASRVSQLDHALMKKIGIRALSIFAASFGRHARRAECRQGAVRIAKFCREESRSLQELNNLSLAGLINGFSKWPEGSDFRQAAVAIAGEVIRRAGRHHQLSEFRQQGLVSLVNGFSKWPEEAASRQAAATLALEILRRPRRVADFAQQGLAILVNGFSKWPEELPCGQVTVAVATEVLGRATRFHEFSEQDLANLVNGFSKWPEENASRQAKFAIASELLRRAAQLPDYTQQGLVNLVNGFCKWPEDATCRKAAVAIAGEVFCRAAQLPDLTQQGLSNLVNGFSKWPEEAASRRAAVALAREVLRRAAQLCEFSQQGLANLVSGFSNWPDELPCGQATVVLAGEVLRRADRRTELSEFTNPGSQGPADRLQQIATRKRRSPGHDHDRQ
;
A
#
# COMPACT_ATOMS: atom_id res chain seq x y z
N MET A 1 32.79 27.04 -12.95
CA MET A 1 32.44 28.35 -12.33
C MET A 1 30.94 28.73 -12.44
N SER A 2 30.03 27.90 -12.98
CA SER A 2 28.60 28.26 -13.13
C SER A 2 27.64 27.74 -12.03
N VAL A 3 28.07 26.79 -11.19
CA VAL A 3 27.20 26.13 -10.20
C VAL A 3 27.04 26.98 -8.93
N GLN A 4 28.15 27.51 -8.41
CA GLN A 4 28.19 28.33 -7.18
C GLN A 4 27.45 29.68 -7.31
N THR A 5 27.40 30.23 -8.52
CA THR A 5 26.67 31.47 -8.84
C THR A 5 25.16 31.27 -8.83
N SER A 6 24.66 30.09 -9.20
CA SER A 6 23.23 29.77 -9.22
C SER A 6 22.63 29.67 -7.81
N LEU A 7 23.30 28.95 -6.90
CA LEU A 7 22.85 28.81 -5.51
C LEU A 7 22.89 30.15 -4.76
N THR A 8 23.98 30.91 -4.88
CA THR A 8 24.12 32.23 -4.23
C THR A 8 23.02 33.19 -4.69
N THR A 9 22.68 33.18 -5.99
CA THR A 9 21.58 33.97 -6.53
C THR A 9 20.24 33.52 -5.95
N ALA A 10 19.99 32.21 -5.89
CA ALA A 10 18.75 31.66 -5.33
C ALA A 10 18.56 32.04 -3.85
N LEU A 11 19.64 31.98 -3.06
CA LEU A 11 19.63 32.38 -1.65
C LEU A 11 19.38 33.89 -1.50
N SER A 12 20.03 34.72 -2.29
CA SER A 12 19.79 36.17 -2.27
C SER A 12 18.36 36.54 -2.66
N GLU A 13 17.72 35.77 -3.55
CA GLU A 13 16.32 36.01 -3.93
C GLU A 13 15.34 35.75 -2.80
N ILE A 14 15.51 34.66 -2.04
CA ILE A 14 14.62 34.35 -0.92
C ILE A 14 14.87 35.29 0.27
N ASP A 15 16.12 35.68 0.49
CA ASP A 15 16.51 36.64 1.53
C ASP A 15 15.81 38.01 1.29
N ARG A 16 15.86 38.51 0.05
CA ARG A 16 15.25 39.80 -0.33
C ARG A 16 13.72 39.80 -0.42
N ALA A 17 13.07 38.64 -0.41
CA ALA A 17 11.61 38.56 -0.57
C ALA A 17 10.89 39.16 0.64
N VAL A 18 10.11 40.22 0.44
CA VAL A 18 9.46 40.94 1.56
C VAL A 18 8.20 40.22 2.02
N GLY A 19 7.44 39.66 1.07
CA GLY A 19 6.18 38.98 1.34
C GLY A 19 6.23 37.48 1.08
N ILE A 20 5.32 36.73 1.74
CA ILE A 20 5.19 35.28 1.53
C ILE A 20 4.91 34.90 0.07
N VAL A 21 4.26 35.78 -0.70
CA VAL A 21 3.98 35.54 -2.13
C VAL A 21 5.26 35.55 -2.94
N GLU A 22 6.13 36.54 -2.75
CA GLU A 22 7.43 36.64 -3.42
C GLU A 22 8.33 35.48 -2.99
N PHE A 23 8.40 35.22 -1.69
CA PHE A 23 9.22 34.16 -1.11
C PHE A 23 8.82 32.79 -1.68
N SER A 24 7.52 32.44 -1.62
CA SER A 24 7.02 31.16 -2.13
C SER A 24 7.23 31.01 -3.64
N THR A 25 7.07 32.09 -4.41
CA THR A 25 7.32 32.10 -5.85
C THR A 25 8.79 31.81 -6.16
N ALA A 26 9.71 32.45 -5.44
CA ALA A 26 11.14 32.20 -5.57
C ALA A 26 11.50 30.75 -5.20
N VAL A 27 11.00 30.25 -4.07
CA VAL A 27 11.23 28.86 -3.63
C VAL A 27 10.73 27.84 -4.66
N VAL A 28 9.49 27.97 -5.13
CA VAL A 28 8.90 27.01 -6.10
C VAL A 28 9.61 27.07 -7.45
N ARG A 29 10.06 28.25 -7.88
CA ARG A 29 10.82 28.41 -9.12
C ARG A 29 12.18 27.72 -9.00
N ARG A 30 12.93 28.00 -7.92
CA ARG A 30 14.28 27.49 -7.70
C ARG A 30 14.30 25.99 -7.41
N ASP A 31 13.26 25.46 -6.77
CA ASP A 31 13.05 24.02 -6.57
C ASP A 31 13.04 23.23 -7.89
N LYS A 32 12.61 23.86 -9.00
CA LYS A 32 12.60 23.23 -10.33
C LYS A 32 13.88 23.45 -11.13
N GLN A 33 14.62 24.52 -10.84
CA GLN A 33 15.76 24.99 -11.64
C GLN A 33 17.11 24.55 -11.07
N LEU A 34 17.21 24.42 -9.74
CA LEU A 34 18.47 24.06 -9.09
C LEU A 34 18.84 22.60 -9.38
N CYS A 35 20.13 22.36 -9.51
CA CYS A 35 20.64 21.01 -9.68
C CYS A 35 20.46 20.19 -8.39
N LYS A 36 20.53 18.86 -8.50
CA LYS A 36 20.35 17.95 -7.36
C LYS A 36 21.36 18.17 -6.22
N ALA A 37 22.54 18.71 -6.51
CA ALA A 37 23.60 18.94 -5.52
C ALA A 37 23.31 20.18 -4.65
N ASP A 38 22.80 21.27 -5.24
CA ASP A 38 22.56 22.55 -4.54
C ASP A 38 21.18 22.61 -3.88
N LEU A 39 20.22 21.87 -4.44
CA LEU A 39 18.82 21.89 -4.01
C LEU A 39 18.64 21.62 -2.50
N PRO A 40 19.37 20.67 -1.87
CA PRO A 40 19.23 20.45 -0.43
C PRO A 40 19.67 21.63 0.43
N MET A 41 20.77 22.31 0.07
CA MET A 41 21.23 23.48 0.82
C MET A 41 20.22 24.62 0.70
N PHE A 42 19.74 24.88 -0.51
CA PHE A 42 18.71 25.88 -0.77
C PHE A 42 17.43 25.62 0.01
N LEU A 43 16.85 24.42 -0.07
CA LEU A 43 15.58 24.12 0.59
C LEU A 43 15.68 24.09 2.11
N GLN A 44 16.83 23.71 2.66
CA GLN A 44 17.06 23.79 4.11
C GLN A 44 17.12 25.25 4.58
N GLN A 45 17.83 26.12 3.87
CA GLN A 45 17.88 27.55 4.20
C GLN A 45 16.49 28.21 4.02
N ALA A 46 15.79 27.89 2.92
CA ALA A 46 14.43 28.35 2.72
C ALA A 46 13.48 27.88 3.84
N ALA A 47 13.66 26.68 4.39
CA ALA A 47 12.87 26.20 5.52
C ALA A 47 13.10 27.02 6.79
N VAL A 48 14.37 27.37 7.07
CA VAL A 48 14.76 28.18 8.23
C VAL A 48 14.20 29.60 8.12
N GLU A 49 14.39 30.26 6.98
CA GLU A 49 13.84 31.61 6.74
C GLU A 49 12.32 31.62 6.73
N PHE A 50 11.70 30.59 6.14
CA PHE A 50 10.25 30.47 6.14
C PHE A 50 9.69 30.40 7.57
N GLN A 51 10.37 29.62 8.43
CA GLN A 51 10.00 29.45 9.81
C GLN A 51 10.19 30.73 10.65
N SER A 52 11.30 31.46 10.47
CA SER A 52 11.58 32.65 11.28
C SER A 52 10.80 33.88 10.83
N ARG A 53 10.61 34.07 9.52
CA ARG A 53 10.08 35.34 8.97
C ARG A 53 8.57 35.33 8.73
N PHE A 54 8.01 34.20 8.31
CA PHE A 54 6.62 34.17 7.84
C PHE A 54 5.70 33.37 8.76
N LEU A 55 6.18 32.29 9.36
CA LEU A 55 5.36 31.47 10.24
C LEU A 55 4.76 32.22 11.46
N PRO A 56 5.43 33.22 12.08
CA PRO A 56 4.82 34.01 13.15
C PRO A 56 3.54 34.78 12.74
N SER A 57 3.41 35.13 11.46
CA SER A 57 2.27 35.88 10.91
C SER A 57 1.31 34.97 10.12
N PHE A 58 1.31 33.66 10.38
CA PHE A 58 0.52 32.69 9.63
C PHE A 58 -0.97 33.03 9.63
N GLU A 59 -1.58 33.18 10.81
CA GLU A 59 -3.01 33.42 10.97
C GLU A 59 -3.44 34.76 10.38
N GLU A 60 -2.63 35.81 10.53
CA GLU A 60 -2.84 37.11 9.88
C GLU A 60 -2.80 36.98 8.37
N SER A 61 -1.83 36.23 7.84
CA SER A 61 -1.72 35.97 6.42
C SER A 61 -2.90 35.14 5.88
N ILE A 62 -3.43 34.19 6.65
CA ILE A 62 -4.66 33.47 6.32
C ILE A 62 -5.85 34.43 6.29
N ARG A 63 -5.95 35.37 7.24
CA ARG A 63 -7.00 36.40 7.23
C ARG A 63 -6.95 37.28 5.98
N ALA A 64 -5.74 37.53 5.49
CA ALA A 64 -5.44 38.27 4.26
C ALA A 64 -5.39 37.39 2.99
N GLU A 65 -5.90 36.16 3.04
CA GLU A 65 -6.02 35.23 1.90
C GLU A 65 -4.70 34.79 1.24
N LYS A 66 -3.57 34.92 1.95
CA LYS A 66 -2.23 34.56 1.44
C LYS A 66 -1.86 33.09 1.67
N SER A 67 -2.86 32.21 1.83
CA SER A 67 -2.68 30.79 2.18
C SER A 67 -1.86 29.99 1.16
N TRP A 68 -1.94 30.35 -0.12
CA TRP A 68 -1.25 29.67 -1.21
C TRP A 68 0.28 29.67 -1.07
N GLY A 69 0.84 30.80 -0.63
CA GLY A 69 2.28 30.92 -0.43
C GLY A 69 2.79 29.97 0.65
N TYR A 70 2.05 29.85 1.76
CA TYR A 70 2.40 28.89 2.82
C TYR A 70 2.31 27.44 2.35
N ALA A 71 1.24 27.08 1.65
CA ALA A 71 1.04 25.71 1.18
C ALA A 71 2.14 25.29 0.19
N THR A 72 2.45 26.13 -0.79
CA THR A 72 3.45 25.84 -1.81
C THR A 72 4.88 25.83 -1.25
N THR A 73 5.23 26.74 -0.36
CA THR A 73 6.52 26.71 0.35
C THR A 73 6.63 25.47 1.22
N CYS A 74 5.63 25.18 2.07
CA CYS A 74 5.58 23.97 2.90
C CYS A 74 5.77 22.70 2.05
N ASN A 75 5.13 22.66 0.88
CA ASN A 75 5.23 21.54 -0.04
C ASN A 75 6.62 21.38 -0.67
N ALA A 76 7.31 22.49 -0.95
CA ALA A 76 8.67 22.45 -1.47
C ALA A 76 9.66 21.98 -0.40
N VAL A 77 9.64 22.62 0.78
CA VAL A 77 10.61 22.35 1.85
C VAL A 77 10.40 20.99 2.53
N SER A 78 9.17 20.46 2.58
CA SER A 78 8.90 19.13 3.17
C SER A 78 9.38 17.94 2.31
N ARG A 79 9.95 18.18 1.13
CA ARG A 79 10.59 17.10 0.34
C ARG A 79 11.90 16.66 0.99
N ARG A 80 12.40 15.49 0.59
CA ARG A 80 13.65 14.90 1.11
C ARG A 80 14.83 15.89 1.13
N ALA A 81 14.94 16.74 0.11
CA ALA A 81 16.00 17.74 0.01
C ALA A 81 15.94 18.81 1.11
N GLY A 82 14.78 19.13 1.68
CA GLY A 82 14.68 20.07 2.81
C GLY A 82 15.14 19.49 4.16
N GLY A 83 15.51 18.21 4.23
CA GLY A 83 16.20 17.65 5.40
C GLY A 83 15.39 17.68 6.70
N LEU A 84 16.06 17.97 7.82
CA LEU A 84 15.41 18.13 9.12
C LEU A 84 14.62 19.44 9.21
N ALA A 85 15.23 20.56 8.78
CA ALA A 85 14.59 21.87 8.81
C ALA A 85 13.23 21.88 8.07
N GLY A 86 13.19 21.32 6.86
CA GLY A 86 11.95 21.22 6.08
C GLY A 86 10.88 20.34 6.73
N ARG A 87 11.28 19.29 7.46
CA ARG A 87 10.38 18.44 8.25
C ARG A 87 9.79 19.21 9.44
N ASP A 88 10.64 19.90 10.20
CA ASP A 88 10.23 20.68 11.37
C ASP A 88 9.30 21.85 10.96
N THR A 89 9.59 22.51 9.84
CA THR A 89 8.70 23.55 9.29
C THR A 89 7.34 22.97 8.90
N CYS A 90 7.30 21.79 8.27
CA CYS A 90 6.05 21.11 7.92
C CYS A 90 5.23 20.75 9.16
N GLU A 91 5.89 20.27 10.22
CA GLU A 91 5.28 19.93 11.50
C GLU A 91 4.66 21.15 12.19
N ARG A 92 5.40 22.26 12.26
CA ARG A 92 4.89 23.51 12.87
C ARG A 92 3.69 24.08 12.11
N ILE A 93 3.71 24.01 10.77
CA ILE A 93 2.55 24.40 9.96
C ILE A 93 1.36 23.48 10.22
N ALA A 94 1.59 22.17 10.32
CA ALA A 94 0.51 21.23 10.62
C ALA A 94 -0.10 21.50 12.01
N SER A 95 0.74 21.81 13.00
CA SER A 95 0.29 22.23 14.33
C SER A 95 -0.58 23.49 14.25
N ARG A 96 -0.14 24.52 13.52
CA ARG A 96 -0.93 25.75 13.29
C ARG A 96 -2.26 25.47 12.60
N VAL A 97 -2.26 24.69 11.51
CA VAL A 97 -3.49 24.29 10.79
C VAL A 97 -4.45 23.53 11.70
N SER A 98 -3.95 22.67 12.58
CA SER A 98 -4.78 21.89 13.52
C SER A 98 -5.54 22.76 14.53
N GLN A 99 -5.02 23.96 14.83
CA GLN A 99 -5.57 24.89 15.81
C GLN A 99 -6.51 25.94 15.20
N LEU A 100 -6.65 25.99 13.87
CA LEU A 100 -7.53 26.94 13.21
C LEU A 100 -9.01 26.61 13.45
N ASP A 101 -9.76 27.63 13.86
CA ASP A 101 -11.22 27.58 13.92
C ASP A 101 -11.84 27.42 12.52
N HIS A 102 -13.17 27.23 12.46
CA HIS A 102 -13.86 27.00 11.18
C HIS A 102 -13.83 28.22 10.26
N ALA A 103 -13.86 29.43 10.81
CA ALA A 103 -13.88 30.66 10.03
C ALA A 103 -12.53 30.89 9.32
N LEU A 104 -11.42 30.66 10.01
CA LEU A 104 -10.08 30.73 9.42
C LEU A 104 -9.82 29.57 8.45
N MET A 105 -10.33 28.37 8.73
CA MET A 105 -10.23 27.26 7.77
C MET A 105 -10.91 27.59 6.44
N LYS A 106 -12.06 28.27 6.44
CA LYS A 106 -12.74 28.74 5.21
C LYS A 106 -11.91 29.74 4.39
N LYS A 107 -11.02 30.50 5.05
CA LYS A 107 -10.11 31.43 4.38
C LYS A 107 -8.89 30.74 3.75
N ILE A 108 -8.63 29.48 4.10
CA ILE A 108 -7.63 28.68 3.38
C ILE A 108 -8.30 28.13 2.12
N GLY A 109 -7.81 28.55 0.95
CA GLY A 109 -8.32 28.02 -0.31
C GLY A 109 -8.20 26.50 -0.37
N ILE A 110 -9.23 25.81 -0.85
CA ILE A 110 -9.28 24.33 -0.87
C ILE A 110 -8.11 23.69 -1.62
N ARG A 111 -7.56 24.38 -2.61
CA ARG A 111 -6.32 23.97 -3.30
C ARG A 111 -5.10 24.02 -2.37
N ALA A 112 -4.96 25.06 -1.56
CA ALA A 112 -3.90 25.13 -0.55
C ALA A 112 -4.04 24.02 0.50
N LEU A 113 -5.27 23.70 0.93
CA LEU A 113 -5.54 22.55 1.81
C LEU A 113 -5.08 21.22 1.19
N SER A 114 -5.33 21.00 -0.11
CA SER A 114 -4.85 19.79 -0.80
C SER A 114 -3.32 19.66 -0.81
N ILE A 115 -2.61 20.78 -0.92
CA ILE A 115 -1.16 20.83 -0.92
C ILE A 115 -0.61 20.62 0.50
N PHE A 116 -1.26 21.17 1.52
CA PHE A 116 -0.94 20.88 2.92
C PHE A 116 -1.13 19.39 3.24
N ALA A 117 -2.28 18.80 2.88
CA ALA A 117 -2.54 17.38 3.10
C ALA A 117 -1.48 16.47 2.45
N ALA A 118 -1.07 16.79 1.21
CA ALA A 118 0.00 16.07 0.52
C ALA A 118 1.36 16.24 1.24
N SER A 119 1.63 17.41 1.82
CA SER A 119 2.87 17.70 2.55
C SER A 119 2.92 17.00 3.90
N PHE A 120 1.85 17.07 4.68
CA PHE A 120 1.72 16.38 5.96
C PHE A 120 1.81 14.86 5.79
N GLY A 121 1.21 14.32 4.72
CA GLY A 121 1.31 12.90 4.39
C GLY A 121 2.74 12.40 4.12
N ARG A 122 3.69 13.26 3.72
CA ARG A 122 5.11 12.86 3.60
C ARG A 122 5.76 12.53 4.94
N HIS A 123 5.20 13.06 6.03
CA HIS A 123 5.70 12.89 7.39
C HIS A 123 4.63 12.24 8.28
N ALA A 124 3.96 11.22 7.76
CA ALA A 124 2.83 10.55 8.41
C ALA A 124 3.09 10.01 9.82
N ARG A 125 4.36 9.81 10.18
CA ARG A 125 4.80 9.37 11.52
C ARG A 125 4.81 10.49 12.56
N ARG A 126 4.66 11.77 12.17
CA ARG A 126 4.63 12.92 13.07
C ARG A 126 3.21 13.20 13.52
N ALA A 127 3.01 13.40 14.82
CA ALA A 127 1.69 13.53 15.42
C ALA A 127 0.98 14.81 14.93
N GLU A 128 1.72 15.90 14.83
CA GLU A 128 1.27 17.22 14.41
C GLU A 128 0.83 17.19 12.94
N CYS A 129 1.62 16.55 12.06
CA CYS A 129 1.24 16.32 10.67
C CYS A 129 -0.08 15.55 10.56
N ARG A 130 -0.28 14.53 11.39
CA ARG A 130 -1.55 13.80 11.44
C ARG A 130 -2.68 14.68 11.94
N GLN A 131 -2.49 15.46 13.00
CA GLN A 131 -3.52 16.37 13.55
C GLN A 131 -3.93 17.45 12.54
N GLY A 132 -2.97 18.10 11.88
CA GLY A 132 -3.23 19.05 10.80
C GLY A 132 -4.00 18.41 9.66
N ALA A 133 -3.63 17.19 9.24
CA ALA A 133 -4.35 16.46 8.20
C ALA A 133 -5.77 16.05 8.64
N VAL A 134 -5.97 15.68 9.90
CA VAL A 134 -7.32 15.40 10.47
C VAL A 134 -8.20 16.65 10.37
N ARG A 135 -7.67 17.84 10.70
CA ARG A 135 -8.43 19.10 10.57
C ARG A 135 -8.87 19.35 9.13
N ILE A 136 -7.97 19.10 8.16
CA ILE A 136 -8.28 19.21 6.73
C ILE A 136 -9.33 18.16 6.31
N ALA A 137 -9.20 16.90 6.75
CA ALA A 137 -10.13 15.83 6.42
C ALA A 137 -11.56 16.14 6.92
N LYS A 138 -11.69 16.62 8.15
CA LYS A 138 -12.98 17.08 8.72
C LYS A 138 -13.58 18.22 7.90
N PHE A 139 -12.76 19.20 7.54
CA PHE A 139 -13.20 20.32 6.68
C PHE A 139 -13.68 19.84 5.31
N CYS A 140 -12.95 18.94 4.64
CA CYS A 140 -13.36 18.38 3.34
C CYS A 140 -14.66 17.58 3.41
N ARG A 141 -14.97 16.96 4.55
CA ARG A 141 -16.23 16.26 4.79
C ARG A 141 -17.38 17.25 5.00
N GLU A 142 -17.17 18.27 5.84
CA GLU A 142 -18.17 19.27 6.21
C GLU A 142 -18.50 20.20 5.02
N GLU A 143 -17.48 20.65 4.30
CA GLU A 143 -17.57 21.53 3.14
C GLU A 143 -17.33 20.76 1.84
N SER A 144 -17.96 19.59 1.68
CA SER A 144 -17.74 18.69 0.53
C SER A 144 -18.03 19.33 -0.83
N ARG A 145 -18.87 20.37 -0.87
CA ARG A 145 -19.11 21.18 -2.08
C ARG A 145 -17.86 21.93 -2.55
N SER A 146 -16.93 22.29 -1.65
CA SER A 146 -15.67 22.93 -2.04
C SER A 146 -14.74 21.98 -2.82
N LEU A 147 -14.94 20.66 -2.74
CA LEU A 147 -14.18 19.69 -3.56
C LEU A 147 -14.43 19.88 -5.07
N GLN A 148 -15.55 20.50 -5.45
CA GLN A 148 -15.86 20.79 -6.86
C GLN A 148 -14.92 21.83 -7.48
N GLU A 149 -14.31 22.70 -6.67
CA GLU A 149 -13.38 23.76 -7.10
C GLU A 149 -11.95 23.25 -7.33
N LEU A 150 -11.65 22.05 -6.84
CA LEU A 150 -10.36 21.40 -7.01
C LEU A 150 -10.16 21.01 -8.47
N ASN A 151 -9.01 21.36 -9.03
CA ASN A 151 -8.58 20.72 -10.27
C ASN A 151 -8.21 19.25 -10.01
N ASN A 152 -8.10 18.48 -11.09
CA ASN A 152 -7.83 17.05 -11.04
C ASN A 152 -6.54 16.69 -10.28
N LEU A 153 -5.48 17.49 -10.45
CA LEU A 153 -4.21 17.30 -9.74
C LEU A 153 -4.37 17.47 -8.21
N SER A 154 -5.12 18.49 -7.80
CA SER A 154 -5.33 18.80 -6.39
C SER A 154 -6.22 17.74 -5.72
N LEU A 155 -7.25 17.25 -6.41
CA LEU A 155 -8.10 16.16 -5.91
C LEU A 155 -7.30 14.86 -5.71
N ALA A 156 -6.46 14.50 -6.69
CA ALA A 156 -5.55 13.37 -6.60
C ALA A 156 -4.51 13.52 -5.48
N GLY A 157 -3.97 14.73 -5.31
CA GLY A 157 -3.03 15.04 -4.22
C GLY A 157 -3.67 14.91 -2.83
N LEU A 158 -4.93 15.35 -2.68
CA LEU A 158 -5.68 15.30 -1.44
C LEU A 158 -5.88 13.84 -0.97
N ILE A 159 -6.43 12.96 -1.82
CA ILE A 159 -6.63 11.55 -1.45
C ILE A 159 -5.30 10.83 -1.20
N ASN A 160 -4.26 11.15 -1.99
CA ASN A 160 -2.94 10.56 -1.77
C ASN A 160 -2.35 10.99 -0.42
N GLY A 161 -2.59 12.22 0.02
CA GLY A 161 -2.23 12.70 1.36
C GLY A 161 -2.96 11.93 2.46
N PHE A 162 -4.28 11.76 2.34
CA PHE A 162 -5.08 11.01 3.33
C PHE A 162 -4.77 9.52 3.37
N SER A 163 -4.38 8.92 2.24
CA SER A 163 -4.05 7.49 2.14
C SER A 163 -2.88 7.02 3.02
N LYS A 164 -2.19 7.97 3.69
CA LYS A 164 -1.11 7.73 4.64
C LYS A 164 -1.57 7.33 6.03
N TRP A 165 -2.86 7.49 6.33
CA TRP A 165 -3.48 7.13 7.61
C TRP A 165 -4.77 6.33 7.39
N PRO A 166 -4.69 5.12 6.81
CA PRO A 166 -5.86 4.33 6.46
C PRO A 166 -6.73 3.94 7.68
N GLU A 167 -6.15 3.89 8.88
CA GLU A 167 -6.84 3.51 10.12
C GLU A 167 -7.72 4.64 10.70
N GLY A 168 -7.57 5.89 10.23
CA GLY A 168 -8.30 7.03 10.77
C GLY A 168 -9.69 7.21 10.14
N SER A 169 -10.73 7.24 10.98
CA SER A 169 -12.12 7.42 10.53
C SER A 169 -12.37 8.73 9.79
N ASP A 170 -11.73 9.83 10.20
CA ASP A 170 -11.86 11.14 9.53
C ASP A 170 -11.31 11.07 8.09
N PHE A 171 -10.20 10.37 7.87
CA PHE A 171 -9.61 10.19 6.54
C PHE A 171 -10.47 9.29 5.66
N ARG A 172 -11.04 8.23 6.23
CA ARG A 172 -12.01 7.37 5.54
C ARG A 172 -13.24 8.16 5.08
N GLN A 173 -13.83 8.98 5.96
CA GLN A 173 -14.97 9.82 5.60
C GLN A 173 -14.61 10.87 4.54
N ALA A 174 -13.44 11.49 4.62
CA ALA A 174 -12.96 12.41 3.58
C ALA A 174 -12.71 11.68 2.25
N ALA A 175 -12.21 10.45 2.27
CA ALA A 175 -12.06 9.61 1.07
C ALA A 175 -13.41 9.30 0.42
N VAL A 176 -14.46 9.02 1.20
CA VAL A 176 -15.84 8.86 0.70
C VAL A 176 -16.33 10.14 0.01
N ALA A 177 -16.09 11.32 0.59
CA ALA A 177 -16.45 12.59 -0.04
C ALA A 177 -15.69 12.82 -1.38
N ILE A 178 -14.39 12.49 -1.42
CA ILE A 178 -13.58 12.56 -2.65
C ILE A 178 -14.06 11.54 -3.70
N ALA A 179 -14.46 10.34 -3.29
CA ALA A 179 -15.03 9.33 -4.18
C ALA A 179 -16.34 9.83 -4.81
N GLY A 180 -17.22 10.43 -4.01
CA GLY A 180 -18.45 11.08 -4.49
C GLY A 180 -18.17 12.17 -5.53
N GLU A 181 -17.14 12.98 -5.30
CA GLU A 181 -16.68 14.01 -6.24
C GLU A 181 -16.18 13.40 -7.56
N VAL A 182 -15.39 12.31 -7.51
CA VAL A 182 -14.91 11.59 -8.72
C VAL A 182 -16.08 11.01 -9.52
N ILE A 183 -17.05 10.37 -8.85
CA ILE A 183 -18.24 9.80 -9.49
C ILE A 183 -19.06 10.92 -10.15
N ARG A 184 -19.22 12.05 -9.46
CA ARG A 184 -19.92 13.21 -9.99
C ARG A 184 -19.20 13.83 -11.20
N ARG A 185 -17.87 13.81 -11.27
CA ARG A 185 -17.11 14.24 -12.47
C ARG A 185 -17.34 13.29 -13.64
N ALA A 186 -17.47 11.99 -13.39
CA ALA A 186 -17.76 11.04 -14.45
C ALA A 186 -19.10 11.30 -15.15
N GLY A 187 -20.10 11.75 -14.39
CA GLY A 187 -21.41 12.15 -14.92
C GLY A 187 -21.42 13.50 -15.66
N ARG A 188 -20.35 14.31 -15.58
CA ARG A 188 -20.26 15.62 -16.24
C ARG A 188 -19.22 15.60 -17.35
N HIS A 189 -19.67 15.78 -18.60
CA HIS A 189 -18.89 16.08 -19.82
C HIS A 189 -17.37 15.90 -19.68
N HIS A 190 -16.88 14.67 -19.77
CA HIS A 190 -15.44 14.35 -19.89
C HIS A 190 -14.50 14.93 -18.81
N GLN A 191 -14.98 15.36 -17.63
CA GLN A 191 -14.10 15.95 -16.60
C GLN A 191 -13.05 14.95 -16.06
N LEU A 192 -13.32 13.64 -16.18
CA LEU A 192 -12.33 12.61 -15.88
C LEU A 192 -11.25 12.45 -16.96
N SER A 193 -11.51 12.83 -18.22
CA SER A 193 -10.52 12.72 -19.30
C SER A 193 -9.35 13.68 -19.16
N GLU A 194 -9.56 14.79 -18.44
CA GLU A 194 -8.52 15.76 -18.09
C GLU A 194 -7.52 15.25 -17.04
N PHE A 195 -7.78 14.12 -16.37
CA PHE A 195 -6.78 13.53 -15.48
C PHE A 195 -5.58 13.01 -16.27
N ARG A 196 -4.39 13.45 -15.89
CA ARG A 196 -3.15 12.78 -16.28
C ARG A 196 -3.07 11.40 -15.63
N GLN A 197 -2.27 10.52 -16.22
CA GLN A 197 -2.05 9.13 -15.78
C GLN A 197 -1.69 9.07 -14.29
N GLN A 198 -0.76 9.90 -13.82
CA GLN A 198 -0.35 9.94 -12.41
C GLN A 198 -1.51 10.32 -11.47
N GLY A 199 -2.43 11.17 -11.92
CA GLY A 199 -3.63 11.53 -11.15
C GLY A 199 -4.55 10.33 -10.97
N LEU A 200 -4.80 9.56 -12.04
CA LEU A 200 -5.59 8.33 -12.00
C LEU A 200 -4.95 7.28 -11.07
N VAL A 201 -3.64 7.08 -11.20
CA VAL A 201 -2.86 6.18 -10.30
C VAL A 201 -3.03 6.58 -8.84
N SER A 202 -2.94 7.87 -8.54
CA SER A 202 -3.04 8.39 -7.17
C SER A 202 -4.45 8.21 -6.59
N LEU A 203 -5.49 8.43 -7.41
CA LEU A 203 -6.87 8.18 -7.02
C LEU A 203 -7.12 6.69 -6.71
N VAL A 204 -6.77 5.79 -7.63
CA VAL A 204 -6.96 4.34 -7.47
C VAL A 204 -6.20 3.83 -6.23
N ASN A 205 -4.93 4.22 -6.07
CA ASN A 205 -4.14 3.87 -4.90
C ASN A 205 -4.75 4.41 -3.60
N GLY A 206 -5.25 5.65 -3.64
CA GLY A 206 -5.91 6.30 -2.51
C GLY A 206 -7.17 5.55 -2.06
N PHE A 207 -8.08 5.25 -2.99
CA PHE A 207 -9.30 4.51 -2.69
C PHE A 207 -9.04 3.08 -2.25
N SER A 208 -7.96 2.44 -2.74
CA SER A 208 -7.58 1.07 -2.35
C SER A 208 -7.25 0.88 -0.87
N LYS A 209 -7.13 1.99 -0.11
CA LYS A 209 -6.93 1.99 1.35
C LYS A 209 -8.21 1.73 2.14
N TRP A 210 -9.37 1.99 1.54
CA TRP A 210 -10.68 1.77 2.14
C TRP A 210 -11.56 0.95 1.19
N PRO A 211 -11.16 -0.30 0.88
CA PRO A 211 -11.88 -1.15 -0.08
C PRO A 211 -13.29 -1.53 0.37
N GLU A 212 -13.55 -1.51 1.67
CA GLU A 212 -14.85 -1.77 2.29
C GLU A 212 -15.90 -0.68 2.00
N GLU A 213 -15.46 0.53 1.67
CA GLU A 213 -16.34 1.66 1.40
C GLU A 213 -16.95 1.54 0.01
N ALA A 214 -18.29 1.47 -0.07
CA ALA A 214 -19.00 1.34 -1.34
C ALA A 214 -18.69 2.49 -2.31
N ALA A 215 -18.48 3.70 -1.79
CA ALA A 215 -18.08 4.85 -2.61
C ALA A 215 -16.68 4.66 -3.22
N SER A 216 -15.72 4.13 -2.48
CA SER A 216 -14.36 3.81 -2.98
C SER A 216 -14.43 2.78 -4.11
N ARG A 217 -15.22 1.72 -3.93
CA ARG A 217 -15.46 0.71 -4.97
C ARG A 217 -16.06 1.32 -6.24
N GLN A 218 -17.12 2.11 -6.10
CA GLN A 218 -17.79 2.76 -7.23
C GLN A 218 -16.87 3.75 -7.96
N ALA A 219 -16.06 4.51 -7.22
CA ALA A 219 -15.08 5.42 -7.79
C ALA A 219 -13.98 4.65 -8.54
N ALA A 220 -13.51 3.52 -8.01
CA ALA A 220 -12.55 2.66 -8.69
C ALA A 220 -13.10 2.11 -10.01
N ALA A 221 -14.33 1.57 -10.02
CA ALA A 221 -14.99 1.11 -11.24
C ALA A 221 -15.14 2.23 -12.28
N THR A 222 -15.50 3.43 -11.82
CA THR A 222 -15.60 4.63 -12.66
C THR A 222 -14.25 5.02 -13.29
N LEU A 223 -13.18 5.00 -12.51
CA LEU A 223 -11.81 5.28 -12.99
C LEU A 223 -11.33 4.20 -13.96
N ALA A 224 -11.68 2.94 -13.72
CA ALA A 224 -11.37 1.84 -14.62
C ALA A 224 -12.05 2.04 -16.00
N LEU A 225 -13.33 2.39 -16.01
CA LEU A 225 -14.06 2.71 -17.25
C LEU A 225 -13.44 3.90 -17.99
N GLU A 226 -13.00 4.94 -17.27
CA GLU A 226 -12.28 6.07 -17.87
C GLU A 226 -10.96 5.62 -18.52
N ILE A 227 -10.15 4.79 -17.84
CA ILE A 227 -8.90 4.26 -18.41
C ILE A 227 -9.18 3.44 -19.69
N LEU A 228 -10.22 2.61 -19.69
CA LEU A 228 -10.59 1.77 -20.82
C LEU A 228 -11.05 2.55 -22.05
N ARG A 229 -11.67 3.72 -21.85
CA ARG A 229 -12.14 4.60 -22.93
C ARG A 229 -11.02 5.34 -23.65
N ARG A 230 -9.85 5.49 -23.04
CA ARG A 230 -8.74 6.25 -23.63
C ARG A 230 -8.16 5.52 -24.85
N PRO A 231 -7.82 6.22 -25.95
CA PRO A 231 -7.31 5.58 -27.18
C PRO A 231 -6.09 4.68 -26.95
N ARG A 232 -5.17 5.10 -26.07
CA ARG A 232 -3.96 4.34 -25.70
C ARG A 232 -4.13 3.49 -24.44
N ARG A 233 -5.33 3.49 -23.85
CA ARG A 233 -5.69 2.77 -22.62
C ARG A 233 -4.61 2.88 -21.54
N VAL A 234 -3.82 1.83 -21.37
CA VAL A 234 -2.77 1.70 -20.35
C VAL A 234 -1.35 1.94 -20.88
N ALA A 235 -1.15 2.08 -22.19
CA ALA A 235 0.18 2.15 -22.81
C ALA A 235 0.98 3.41 -22.40
N ASP A 236 0.31 4.53 -22.11
CA ASP A 236 0.99 5.77 -21.67
C ASP A 236 1.37 5.76 -20.18
N PHE A 237 1.04 4.69 -19.42
CA PHE A 237 1.42 4.60 -18.02
C PHE A 237 2.86 4.10 -17.87
N ALA A 238 3.59 4.71 -16.94
CA ALA A 238 4.87 4.20 -16.48
C ALA A 238 4.68 2.84 -15.78
N GLN A 239 5.75 2.05 -15.73
CA GLN A 239 5.82 0.70 -15.13
C GLN A 239 5.26 0.66 -13.72
N GLN A 240 5.72 1.59 -12.87
CA GLN A 240 5.21 1.74 -11.51
C GLN A 240 3.70 2.09 -11.49
N GLY A 241 3.25 2.92 -12.43
CA GLY A 241 1.83 3.26 -12.56
C GLY A 241 0.98 2.03 -12.88
N LEU A 242 1.43 1.18 -13.79
CA LEU A 242 0.77 -0.09 -14.13
C LEU A 242 0.67 -1.01 -12.90
N ALA A 243 1.76 -1.17 -12.15
CA ALA A 243 1.80 -2.00 -10.96
C ALA A 243 0.87 -1.48 -9.85
N ILE A 244 0.83 -0.16 -9.64
CA ILE A 244 -0.07 0.46 -8.66
C ILE A 244 -1.54 0.30 -9.07
N LEU A 245 -1.87 0.47 -10.36
CA LEU A 245 -3.24 0.26 -10.86
C LEU A 245 -3.70 -1.17 -10.61
N VAL A 246 -2.91 -2.16 -11.04
CA VAL A 246 -3.25 -3.59 -10.86
C VAL A 246 -3.42 -3.94 -9.38
N ASN A 247 -2.49 -3.49 -8.52
CA ASN A 247 -2.60 -3.73 -7.08
C ASN A 247 -3.81 -3.02 -6.45
N GLY A 248 -4.14 -1.80 -6.90
CA GLY A 248 -5.31 -1.05 -6.42
C GLY A 248 -6.62 -1.69 -6.85
N PHE A 249 -6.76 -2.05 -8.12
CA PHE A 249 -7.95 -2.72 -8.66
C PHE A 249 -8.15 -4.12 -8.08
N SER A 250 -7.07 -4.81 -7.67
CA SER A 250 -7.14 -6.13 -7.01
C SER A 250 -7.92 -6.14 -5.69
N LYS A 251 -8.30 -4.97 -5.17
CA LYS A 251 -9.17 -4.83 -4.00
C LYS A 251 -10.64 -5.08 -4.30
N TRP A 252 -11.05 -4.97 -5.57
CA TRP A 252 -12.43 -5.15 -6.02
C TRP A 252 -12.47 -6.13 -7.20
N PRO A 253 -12.08 -7.40 -7.00
CA PRO A 253 -12.08 -8.42 -8.06
C PRO A 253 -13.46 -8.65 -8.68
N GLU A 254 -14.54 -8.38 -7.94
CA GLU A 254 -15.93 -8.48 -8.37
C GLU A 254 -16.34 -7.39 -9.38
N GLU A 255 -15.61 -6.28 -9.46
CA GLU A 255 -15.90 -5.18 -10.37
C GLU A 255 -15.34 -5.49 -11.76
N LEU A 256 -16.23 -5.82 -12.72
CA LEU A 256 -15.85 -6.17 -14.09
C LEU A 256 -14.88 -5.15 -14.75
N PRO A 257 -15.08 -3.81 -14.64
CA PRO A 257 -14.13 -2.85 -15.21
C PRO A 257 -12.72 -2.96 -14.61
N CYS A 258 -12.59 -3.32 -13.33
CA CYS A 258 -11.30 -3.51 -12.66
C CYS A 258 -10.54 -4.71 -13.24
N GLY A 259 -11.27 -5.81 -13.52
CA GLY A 259 -10.72 -6.97 -14.23
C GLY A 259 -10.29 -6.62 -15.65
N GLN A 260 -11.12 -5.90 -16.40
CA GLN A 260 -10.82 -5.47 -17.77
C GLN A 260 -9.57 -4.58 -17.87
N VAL A 261 -9.37 -3.64 -16.92
CA VAL A 261 -8.12 -2.87 -16.85
C VAL A 261 -6.95 -3.77 -16.50
N THR A 262 -7.11 -4.70 -15.56
CA THR A 262 -6.05 -5.64 -15.18
C THR A 262 -5.60 -6.49 -16.36
N VAL A 263 -6.53 -7.00 -17.17
CA VAL A 263 -6.23 -7.71 -18.43
C VAL A 263 -5.49 -6.81 -19.41
N ALA A 264 -5.91 -5.56 -19.58
CA ALA A 264 -5.21 -4.61 -20.44
C ALA A 264 -3.77 -4.35 -19.97
N VAL A 265 -3.57 -4.21 -18.65
CA VAL A 265 -2.23 -4.06 -18.06
C VAL A 265 -1.41 -5.33 -18.26
N ALA A 266 -1.99 -6.53 -18.11
CA ALA A 266 -1.28 -7.79 -18.34
C ALA A 266 -0.75 -7.88 -19.78
N THR A 267 -1.59 -7.53 -20.77
CA THR A 267 -1.19 -7.47 -22.18
C THR A 267 -0.07 -6.43 -22.41
N GLU A 268 -0.18 -5.24 -21.80
CA GLU A 268 0.86 -4.21 -21.91
C GLU A 268 2.18 -4.65 -21.27
N VAL A 269 2.14 -5.30 -20.10
CA VAL A 269 3.32 -5.85 -19.42
C VAL A 269 3.99 -6.91 -20.29
N LEU A 270 3.21 -7.79 -20.94
CA LEU A 270 3.75 -8.75 -21.91
C LEU A 270 4.42 -8.06 -23.11
N GLY A 271 3.81 -7.00 -23.64
CA GLY A 271 4.42 -6.16 -24.68
C GLY A 271 5.71 -5.46 -24.23
N ARG A 272 5.95 -5.36 -22.92
CA ARG A 272 7.18 -4.83 -22.32
C ARG A 272 8.14 -5.90 -21.80
N ALA A 273 7.97 -7.18 -22.17
CA ALA A 273 8.81 -8.27 -21.64
C ALA A 273 10.33 -8.03 -21.81
N THR A 274 10.75 -7.43 -22.93
CA THR A 274 12.16 -7.08 -23.19
C THR A 274 12.68 -5.92 -22.33
N ARG A 275 11.77 -5.14 -21.74
CA ARG A 275 12.03 -3.96 -20.88
C ARG A 275 11.68 -4.20 -19.43
N PHE A 276 11.64 -5.46 -18.99
CA PHE A 276 11.37 -5.76 -17.59
C PHE A 276 12.39 -5.13 -16.63
N HIS A 277 13.61 -4.82 -17.08
CA HIS A 277 14.62 -4.11 -16.28
C HIS A 277 14.19 -2.71 -15.82
N GLU A 278 13.15 -2.15 -16.43
CA GLU A 278 12.53 -0.88 -16.02
C GLU A 278 11.51 -1.05 -14.88
N PHE A 279 11.07 -2.28 -14.57
CA PHE A 279 10.22 -2.56 -13.41
C PHE A 279 11.09 -2.81 -12.18
N SER A 280 10.73 -2.18 -11.06
CA SER A 280 11.33 -2.50 -9.77
C SER A 280 10.81 -3.82 -9.22
N GLU A 281 11.51 -4.36 -8.22
CA GLU A 281 11.17 -5.56 -7.47
C GLU A 281 9.76 -5.45 -6.87
N GLN A 282 9.43 -4.26 -6.35
CA GLN A 282 8.11 -3.96 -5.78
C GLN A 282 7.02 -3.92 -6.86
N ASP A 283 7.34 -3.42 -8.06
CA ASP A 283 6.39 -3.38 -9.17
C ASP A 283 6.03 -4.79 -9.62
N LEU A 284 7.03 -5.67 -9.79
CA LEU A 284 6.82 -7.06 -10.16
C LEU A 284 5.99 -7.81 -9.10
N ALA A 285 6.29 -7.62 -7.82
CA ALA A 285 5.51 -8.22 -6.73
C ALA A 285 4.05 -7.75 -6.71
N ASN A 286 3.81 -6.46 -6.95
CA ASN A 286 2.47 -5.88 -7.01
C ASN A 286 1.67 -6.41 -8.21
N LEU A 287 2.30 -6.53 -9.38
CA LEU A 287 1.69 -7.11 -10.58
C LEU A 287 1.28 -8.57 -10.36
N VAL A 288 2.20 -9.41 -9.87
CA VAL A 288 1.94 -10.84 -9.62
C VAL A 288 0.81 -11.05 -8.62
N ASN A 289 0.79 -10.23 -7.55
CA ASN A 289 -0.28 -10.27 -6.56
C ASN A 289 -1.63 -9.82 -7.14
N GLY A 290 -1.68 -8.75 -7.94
CA GLY A 290 -2.93 -8.31 -8.54
C GLY A 290 -3.45 -9.26 -9.63
N PHE A 291 -2.59 -9.78 -10.50
CA PHE A 291 -2.97 -10.81 -11.49
C PHE A 291 -3.49 -12.10 -10.83
N SER A 292 -3.11 -12.38 -9.58
CA SER A 292 -3.63 -13.54 -8.83
C SER A 292 -5.13 -13.46 -8.49
N LYS A 293 -5.77 -12.30 -8.69
CA LYS A 293 -7.20 -12.10 -8.44
C LYS A 293 -8.10 -12.49 -9.61
N TRP A 294 -7.54 -12.60 -10.81
CA TRP A 294 -8.24 -13.04 -12.00
C TRP A 294 -7.48 -14.21 -12.65
N PRO A 295 -7.35 -15.35 -11.97
CA PRO A 295 -6.52 -16.46 -12.43
C PRO A 295 -7.02 -17.14 -13.72
N GLU A 296 -8.32 -17.01 -14.01
CA GLU A 296 -8.99 -17.46 -15.22
C GLU A 296 -8.59 -16.67 -16.48
N GLU A 297 -8.12 -15.44 -16.31
CA GLU A 297 -7.75 -14.57 -17.43
C GLU A 297 -6.41 -14.97 -18.03
N ASN A 298 -6.42 -15.37 -19.31
CA ASN A 298 -5.22 -15.88 -19.98
C ASN A 298 -4.07 -14.85 -20.00
N ALA A 299 -4.37 -13.56 -20.20
CA ALA A 299 -3.37 -12.50 -20.19
C ALA A 299 -2.69 -12.39 -18.81
N SER A 300 -3.47 -12.44 -17.72
CA SER A 300 -2.96 -12.41 -16.34
C SER A 300 -2.02 -13.59 -16.07
N ARG A 301 -2.38 -14.79 -16.53
CA ARG A 301 -1.55 -15.98 -16.43
C ARG A 301 -0.24 -15.83 -17.22
N GLN A 302 -0.30 -15.42 -18.48
CA GLN A 302 0.89 -15.24 -19.32
C GLN A 302 1.83 -14.16 -18.76
N ALA A 303 1.30 -13.01 -18.34
CA ALA A 303 2.09 -11.94 -17.74
C ALA A 303 2.82 -12.41 -16.48
N LYS A 304 2.16 -13.23 -15.66
CA LYS A 304 2.78 -13.85 -14.48
C LYS A 304 3.93 -14.76 -14.84
N PHE A 305 3.76 -15.63 -15.84
CA PHE A 305 4.81 -16.55 -16.27
C PHE A 305 6.02 -15.78 -16.81
N ALA A 306 5.79 -14.70 -17.55
CA ALA A 306 6.86 -13.80 -17.98
C ALA A 306 7.59 -13.17 -16.78
N ILE A 307 6.87 -12.70 -15.75
CA ILE A 307 7.47 -12.16 -14.53
C ILE A 307 8.23 -13.24 -13.75
N ALA A 308 7.73 -14.47 -13.69
CA ALA A 308 8.42 -15.60 -13.05
C ALA A 308 9.75 -15.92 -13.75
N SER A 309 9.75 -15.97 -15.09
CA SER A 309 10.96 -16.12 -15.89
C SER A 309 11.97 -15.00 -15.62
N GLU A 310 11.49 -13.77 -15.50
CA GLU A 310 12.34 -12.62 -15.23
C GLU A 310 12.95 -12.64 -13.83
N LEU A 311 12.16 -13.01 -12.82
CA LEU A 311 12.65 -13.19 -11.47
C LEU A 311 13.75 -14.26 -11.43
N LEU A 312 13.58 -15.36 -12.16
CA LEU A 312 14.60 -16.40 -12.27
C LEU A 312 15.86 -15.89 -12.97
N ARG A 313 15.71 -15.10 -14.05
CA ARG A 313 16.84 -14.45 -14.73
C ARG A 313 17.61 -13.52 -13.81
N ARG A 314 16.93 -12.92 -12.83
CA ARG A 314 17.50 -12.03 -11.81
C ARG A 314 17.55 -12.66 -10.42
N ALA A 315 17.67 -13.98 -10.30
CA ALA A 315 17.62 -14.64 -9.00
C ALA A 315 18.65 -14.11 -7.99
N ALA A 316 19.80 -13.61 -8.47
CA ALA A 316 20.82 -12.97 -7.65
C ALA A 316 20.37 -11.66 -6.97
N GLN A 317 19.27 -11.04 -7.43
CA GLN A 317 18.68 -9.82 -6.87
C GLN A 317 17.54 -10.12 -5.88
N LEU A 318 17.23 -11.39 -5.60
CA LEU A 318 16.24 -11.76 -4.59
C LEU A 318 16.48 -11.12 -3.20
N PRO A 319 17.73 -10.90 -2.74
CA PRO A 319 17.99 -10.16 -1.51
C PRO A 319 17.49 -8.72 -1.50
N ASP A 320 17.36 -8.08 -2.68
CA ASP A 320 16.88 -6.70 -2.82
C ASP A 320 15.36 -6.59 -2.65
N TYR A 321 14.64 -7.72 -2.74
CA TYR A 321 13.21 -7.75 -2.49
C TYR A 321 12.90 -7.57 -1.00
N THR A 322 11.87 -6.78 -0.74
CA THR A 322 11.29 -6.70 0.61
C THR A 322 10.65 -8.03 1.00
N GLN A 323 10.59 -8.33 2.29
CA GLN A 323 9.89 -9.52 2.82
C GLN A 323 8.43 -9.58 2.31
N GLN A 324 7.73 -8.45 2.33
CA GLN A 324 6.37 -8.36 1.79
C GLN A 324 6.31 -8.58 0.27
N GLY A 325 7.34 -8.17 -0.47
CA GLY A 325 7.50 -8.47 -1.90
C GLY A 325 7.57 -9.97 -2.17
N LEU A 326 8.42 -10.69 -1.41
CA LEU A 326 8.54 -12.15 -1.50
C LEU A 326 7.22 -12.86 -1.16
N VAL A 327 6.52 -12.42 -0.09
CA VAL A 327 5.18 -12.91 0.28
C VAL A 327 4.19 -12.74 -0.88
N ASN A 328 4.15 -11.56 -1.49
CA ASN A 328 3.23 -11.24 -2.58
C ASN A 328 3.48 -12.10 -3.83
N LEU A 329 4.76 -12.33 -4.15
CA LEU A 329 5.16 -13.18 -5.27
C LEU A 329 4.74 -14.63 -5.05
N VAL A 330 5.09 -15.22 -3.91
CA VAL A 330 4.76 -16.62 -3.57
C VAL A 330 3.24 -16.83 -3.54
N ASN A 331 2.50 -15.94 -2.89
CA ASN A 331 1.03 -15.99 -2.85
C ASN A 331 0.39 -15.86 -4.24
N GLY A 332 1.06 -15.16 -5.16
CA GLY A 332 0.60 -15.05 -6.54
C GLY A 332 0.97 -16.26 -7.40
N PHE A 333 2.17 -16.82 -7.27
CA PHE A 333 2.61 -18.00 -8.02
C PHE A 333 1.85 -19.26 -7.62
N CYS A 334 1.48 -19.40 -6.34
CA CYS A 334 0.79 -20.59 -5.82
C CYS A 334 -0.64 -20.80 -6.36
N LYS A 335 -1.14 -19.87 -7.19
CA LYS A 335 -2.41 -19.99 -7.90
C LYS A 335 -2.32 -20.79 -9.21
N TRP A 336 -1.11 -21.04 -9.70
CA TRP A 336 -0.82 -21.91 -10.86
C TRP A 336 0.26 -22.93 -10.48
N PRO A 337 -0.02 -23.83 -9.53
CA PRO A 337 0.96 -24.81 -9.04
C PRO A 337 1.50 -25.75 -10.13
N GLU A 338 0.72 -25.97 -11.19
CA GLU A 338 1.05 -26.79 -12.35
C GLU A 338 2.13 -26.17 -13.25
N ASP A 339 2.31 -24.85 -13.23
CA ASP A 339 3.30 -24.18 -14.07
C ASP A 339 4.73 -24.35 -13.51
N ALA A 340 5.61 -24.90 -14.34
CA ALA A 340 7.00 -25.18 -13.96
C ALA A 340 7.81 -23.92 -13.69
N THR A 341 7.49 -22.80 -14.34
CA THR A 341 8.21 -21.53 -14.15
C THR A 341 7.84 -20.89 -12.81
N CYS A 342 6.55 -20.85 -12.49
CA CYS A 342 6.04 -20.43 -11.19
C CYS A 342 6.60 -21.28 -10.05
N ARG A 343 6.64 -22.61 -10.23
CA ARG A 343 7.27 -23.52 -9.26
C ARG A 343 8.74 -23.15 -9.04
N LYS A 344 9.54 -23.06 -10.09
CA LYS A 344 10.97 -22.69 -10.00
C LYS A 344 11.18 -21.33 -9.31
N ALA A 345 10.37 -20.33 -9.65
CA ALA A 345 10.42 -19.01 -9.04
C ALA A 345 10.08 -19.06 -7.54
N ALA A 346 9.04 -19.80 -7.16
CA ALA A 346 8.67 -20.00 -5.76
C ALA A 346 9.76 -20.76 -4.97
N VAL A 347 10.42 -21.75 -5.58
CA VAL A 347 11.56 -22.48 -4.99
C VAL A 347 12.76 -21.56 -4.76
N ALA A 348 13.08 -20.69 -5.70
CA ALA A 348 14.14 -19.68 -5.53
C ALA A 348 13.83 -18.73 -4.36
N ILE A 349 12.57 -18.26 -4.27
CA ILE A 349 12.10 -17.45 -3.15
C ILE A 349 12.13 -18.22 -1.82
N ALA A 350 11.80 -19.51 -1.81
CA ALA A 350 11.89 -20.34 -0.60
C ALA A 350 13.33 -20.43 -0.09
N GLY A 351 14.30 -20.55 -1.00
CA GLY A 351 15.72 -20.47 -0.68
C GLY A 351 16.09 -19.14 -0.01
N GLU A 352 15.65 -18.03 -0.59
CA GLU A 352 15.89 -16.69 -0.04
C GLU A 352 15.22 -16.47 1.34
N VAL A 353 13.97 -16.89 1.50
CA VAL A 353 13.25 -16.82 2.79
C VAL A 353 13.97 -17.64 3.86
N PHE A 354 14.51 -18.81 3.50
CA PHE A 354 15.32 -19.62 4.42
C PHE A 354 16.64 -18.93 4.78
N CYS A 355 17.36 -18.36 3.81
CA CYS A 355 18.57 -17.57 4.07
C CYS A 355 18.31 -16.40 5.03
N ARG A 356 17.11 -15.81 4.95
CA ARG A 356 16.65 -14.70 5.78
C ARG A 356 15.80 -15.13 6.98
N ALA A 357 15.97 -16.36 7.48
CA ALA A 357 15.18 -16.88 8.60
C ALA A 357 15.21 -15.97 9.86
N ALA A 358 16.29 -15.22 10.08
CA ALA A 358 16.41 -14.26 11.17
C ALA A 358 15.47 -13.04 11.06
N GLN A 359 14.93 -12.76 9.87
CA GLN A 359 14.02 -11.64 9.60
C GLN A 359 12.54 -12.06 9.60
N LEU A 360 12.23 -13.35 9.80
CA LEU A 360 10.86 -13.83 9.92
C LEU A 360 10.06 -13.17 11.06
N PRO A 361 10.66 -12.77 12.21
CA PRO A 361 9.97 -11.98 13.23
C PRO A 361 9.30 -10.70 12.70
N ASP A 362 9.84 -10.09 11.65
CA ASP A 362 9.31 -8.84 11.07
C ASP A 362 8.05 -9.07 10.20
N LEU A 363 7.73 -10.32 9.86
CA LEU A 363 6.55 -10.65 9.09
C LEU A 363 5.27 -10.54 9.94
N THR A 364 4.21 -10.08 9.28
CA THR A 364 2.86 -10.13 9.84
C THR A 364 2.35 -11.57 9.91
N GLN A 365 1.34 -11.81 10.76
CA GLN A 365 0.62 -13.09 10.85
C GLN A 365 0.11 -13.54 9.47
N GLN A 366 -0.43 -12.59 8.69
CA GLN A 366 -0.88 -12.85 7.33
C GLN A 366 0.29 -13.24 6.40
N GLY A 367 1.43 -12.54 6.50
CA GLY A 367 2.63 -12.83 5.72
C GLY A 367 3.13 -14.26 5.94
N LEU A 368 3.23 -14.69 7.20
CA LEU A 368 3.59 -16.06 7.57
C LEU A 368 2.62 -17.08 6.96
N SER A 369 1.30 -16.86 7.14
CA SER A 369 0.29 -17.78 6.62
C SER A 369 0.30 -17.90 5.09
N ASN A 370 0.59 -16.81 4.38
CA ASN A 370 0.66 -16.79 2.92
C ASN A 370 1.90 -17.52 2.39
N LEU A 371 3.07 -17.35 3.02
CA LEU A 371 4.28 -18.09 2.65
C LEU A 371 4.11 -19.59 2.84
N VAL A 372 3.60 -20.00 4.01
CA VAL A 372 3.35 -21.43 4.31
C VAL A 372 2.37 -22.04 3.31
N ASN A 373 1.23 -21.39 3.05
CA ASN A 373 0.25 -21.86 2.06
C ASN A 373 0.81 -21.88 0.62
N GLY A 374 1.70 -20.94 0.29
CA GLY A 374 2.32 -20.89 -1.03
C GLY A 374 3.33 -22.00 -1.25
N PHE A 375 4.27 -22.19 -0.31
CA PHE A 375 5.27 -23.25 -0.38
C PHE A 375 4.66 -24.64 -0.28
N SER A 376 3.52 -24.79 0.40
CA SER A 376 2.82 -26.08 0.51
C SER A 376 2.19 -26.55 -0.80
N LYS A 377 2.26 -25.76 -1.88
CA LYS A 377 1.90 -26.22 -3.23
C LYS A 377 2.96 -27.08 -3.90
N TRP A 378 4.19 -27.04 -3.39
CA TRP A 378 5.32 -27.81 -3.91
C TRP A 378 6.10 -28.46 -2.74
N PRO A 379 5.44 -29.35 -1.96
CA PRO A 379 6.03 -29.95 -0.76
C PRO A 379 7.22 -30.87 -1.04
N GLU A 380 7.31 -31.40 -2.27
CA GLU A 380 8.42 -32.20 -2.76
C GLU A 380 9.73 -31.42 -2.83
N GLU A 381 9.67 -30.10 -3.04
CA GLU A 381 10.83 -29.25 -3.24
C GLU A 381 11.59 -29.02 -1.92
N ALA A 382 12.89 -29.36 -1.91
CA ALA A 382 13.72 -29.26 -0.71
C ALA A 382 13.84 -27.83 -0.16
N ALA A 383 13.81 -26.80 -1.02
CA ALA A 383 13.80 -25.41 -0.58
C ALA A 383 12.49 -25.02 0.11
N SER A 384 11.34 -25.43 -0.44
CA SER A 384 10.01 -25.23 0.16
C SER A 384 9.93 -25.85 1.55
N ARG A 385 10.43 -27.09 1.69
CA ARG A 385 10.51 -27.80 2.98
C ARG A 385 11.36 -27.06 4.01
N ARG A 386 12.57 -26.63 3.64
CA ARG A 386 13.46 -25.86 4.53
C ARG A 386 12.84 -24.53 4.97
N ALA A 387 12.21 -23.82 4.04
CA ALA A 387 11.49 -22.59 4.35
C ALA A 387 10.30 -22.85 5.29
N ALA A 388 9.52 -23.91 5.04
CA ALA A 388 8.42 -24.32 5.91
C ALA A 388 8.89 -24.64 7.33
N VAL A 389 10.02 -25.33 7.50
CA VAL A 389 10.62 -25.59 8.82
C VAL A 389 11.01 -24.30 9.54
N ALA A 390 11.64 -23.34 8.84
CA ALA A 390 11.98 -22.04 9.42
C ALA A 390 10.73 -21.25 9.85
N LEU A 391 9.69 -21.25 9.00
CA LEU A 391 8.39 -20.63 9.28
C LEU A 391 7.67 -21.32 10.45
N ALA A 392 7.72 -22.65 10.55
CA ALA A 392 7.13 -23.41 11.65
C ALA A 392 7.78 -23.06 12.99
N ARG A 393 9.11 -22.94 13.02
CA ARG A 393 9.85 -22.46 14.21
C ARG A 393 9.39 -21.06 14.62
N GLU A 394 9.18 -20.17 13.66
CA GLU A 394 8.69 -18.83 13.96
C GLU A 394 7.24 -18.84 14.49
N VAL A 395 6.36 -19.64 13.91
CA VAL A 395 4.98 -19.82 14.42
C VAL A 395 4.99 -20.38 15.85
N LEU A 396 5.87 -21.33 16.16
CA LEU A 396 6.04 -21.87 17.50
C LEU A 396 6.54 -20.81 18.50
N ARG A 397 7.46 -19.93 18.09
CA ARG A 397 7.85 -18.78 18.93
C ARG A 397 6.68 -17.84 19.21
N ARG A 398 5.73 -17.73 18.29
CA ARG A 398 4.49 -16.95 18.44
C ARG A 398 3.31 -17.75 18.98
N ALA A 399 3.53 -18.92 19.62
CA ALA A 399 2.44 -19.76 20.13
C ALA A 399 1.46 -19.02 21.04
N ALA A 400 1.94 -18.07 21.86
CA ALA A 400 1.11 -17.24 22.73
C ALA A 400 0.25 -16.20 21.98
N GLN A 401 0.60 -15.87 20.73
CA GLN A 401 -0.05 -14.85 19.89
C GLN A 401 -0.93 -15.46 18.79
N LEU A 402 -1.18 -16.77 18.83
CA LEU A 402 -2.01 -17.44 17.81
C LEU A 402 -3.46 -16.93 17.78
N CYS A 403 -3.93 -16.31 18.87
CA CYS A 403 -5.22 -15.63 18.92
C CYS A 403 -5.31 -14.42 17.97
N GLU A 404 -4.19 -13.83 17.58
CA GLU A 404 -4.13 -12.68 16.66
C GLU A 404 -4.25 -13.07 15.17
N PHE A 405 -4.06 -14.36 14.85
CA PHE A 405 -4.23 -14.84 13.48
C PHE A 405 -5.71 -14.83 13.09
N SER A 406 -5.99 -14.48 11.84
CA SER A 406 -7.32 -14.67 11.29
C SER A 406 -7.68 -16.16 11.20
N GLN A 407 -8.97 -16.47 11.15
CA GLN A 407 -9.44 -17.86 10.97
C GLN A 407 -8.85 -18.49 9.70
N GLN A 408 -8.81 -17.72 8.60
CA GLN A 408 -8.18 -18.16 7.35
C GLN A 408 -6.67 -18.35 7.50
N GLY A 409 -5.99 -17.46 8.24
CA GLY A 409 -4.57 -17.56 8.51
C GLY A 409 -4.20 -18.85 9.24
N LEU A 410 -4.96 -19.21 10.27
CA LEU A 410 -4.79 -20.48 10.99
C LEU A 410 -5.05 -21.68 10.07
N ALA A 411 -6.12 -21.65 9.28
CA ALA A 411 -6.43 -22.72 8.33
C ALA A 411 -5.32 -22.94 7.30
N ASN A 412 -4.77 -21.85 6.77
CA ASN A 412 -3.64 -21.87 5.84
C ASN A 412 -2.38 -22.49 6.47
N LEU A 413 -2.07 -22.14 7.73
CA LEU A 413 -0.92 -22.69 8.44
C LEU A 413 -1.08 -24.19 8.73
N VAL A 414 -2.23 -24.61 9.28
CA VAL A 414 -2.51 -26.03 9.58
C VAL A 414 -2.45 -26.87 8.30
N SER A 415 -3.14 -26.43 7.25
CA SER A 415 -3.16 -27.11 5.96
C SER A 415 -1.75 -27.16 5.35
N GLY A 416 -1.02 -26.05 5.40
CA GLY A 416 0.32 -25.98 4.83
C GLY A 416 1.33 -26.88 5.53
N PHE A 417 1.45 -26.80 6.86
CA PHE A 417 2.38 -27.64 7.63
C PHE A 417 2.03 -29.13 7.59
N SER A 418 0.77 -29.48 7.35
CA SER A 418 0.35 -30.88 7.18
C SER A 418 0.99 -31.57 5.95
N ASN A 419 1.61 -30.82 5.04
CA ASN A 419 2.36 -31.39 3.91
C ASN A 419 3.78 -31.85 4.27
N TRP A 420 4.26 -31.55 5.47
CA TRP A 420 5.57 -31.99 5.97
C TRP A 420 5.45 -32.60 7.39
N PRO A 421 4.69 -33.70 7.56
CA PRO A 421 4.44 -34.30 8.86
C PRO A 421 5.71 -34.86 9.52
N ASP A 422 6.69 -35.28 8.72
CA ASP A 422 7.95 -35.86 9.18
C ASP A 422 8.93 -34.80 9.71
N GLU A 423 8.68 -33.52 9.38
CA GLU A 423 9.47 -32.40 9.89
C GLU A 423 8.98 -32.01 11.28
N LEU A 424 9.76 -32.34 12.32
CA LEU A 424 9.37 -32.12 13.72
C LEU A 424 8.81 -30.71 14.00
N PRO A 425 9.42 -29.60 13.52
CA PRO A 425 8.85 -28.27 13.75
C PRO A 425 7.47 -28.07 13.10
N CYS A 426 7.26 -28.60 11.90
CA CYS A 426 5.97 -28.52 11.20
C CYS A 426 4.89 -29.33 11.91
N GLY A 427 5.23 -30.54 12.39
CA GLY A 427 4.34 -31.37 13.20
C GLY A 427 3.93 -30.68 14.50
N GLN A 428 4.90 -30.14 15.24
CA GLN A 428 4.66 -29.37 16.47
C GLN A 428 3.79 -28.13 16.21
N ALA A 429 4.12 -27.34 15.18
CA ALA A 429 3.33 -26.15 14.82
C ALA A 429 1.88 -26.54 14.50
N THR A 430 1.67 -27.62 13.75
CA THR A 430 0.34 -28.14 13.42
C THR A 430 -0.48 -28.46 14.69
N VAL A 431 0.14 -29.09 15.70
CA VAL A 431 -0.53 -29.42 16.98
C VAL A 431 -0.92 -28.16 17.74
N VAL A 432 -0.01 -27.19 17.89
CA VAL A 432 -0.31 -25.94 18.60
C VAL A 432 -1.41 -25.15 17.89
N LEU A 433 -1.35 -25.06 16.56
CA LEU A 433 -2.38 -24.41 15.75
C LEU A 433 -3.75 -25.11 15.84
N ALA A 434 -3.78 -26.45 15.83
CA ALA A 434 -5.01 -27.21 16.03
C ALA A 434 -5.61 -26.95 17.42
N GLY A 435 -4.78 -26.84 18.46
CA GLY A 435 -5.22 -26.45 19.81
C GLY A 435 -5.85 -25.06 19.85
N GLU A 436 -5.28 -24.08 19.14
CA GLU A 436 -5.89 -22.75 18.98
C GLU A 436 -7.25 -22.81 18.27
N VAL A 437 -7.35 -23.57 17.18
CA VAL A 437 -8.59 -23.72 16.42
C VAL A 437 -9.69 -24.36 17.28
N LEU A 438 -9.37 -25.41 18.04
CA LEU A 438 -10.31 -26.05 18.97
C LEU A 438 -10.79 -25.07 20.05
N ARG A 439 -9.86 -24.33 20.69
CA ARG A 439 -10.22 -23.33 21.70
C ARG A 439 -11.09 -22.19 21.15
N ARG A 440 -11.03 -21.90 19.85
CA ARG A 440 -11.96 -20.95 19.20
C ARG A 440 -13.31 -21.58 18.91
N ALA A 441 -13.36 -22.86 18.59
CA ALA A 441 -14.60 -23.61 18.42
C ALA A 441 -15.34 -23.67 19.76
N ASP A 442 -14.67 -24.06 20.85
CA ASP A 442 -15.28 -24.15 22.18
C ASP A 442 -15.84 -22.80 22.65
N ARG A 443 -15.09 -21.70 22.49
CA ARG A 443 -15.57 -20.34 22.80
C ARG A 443 -16.78 -19.92 21.95
N ARG A 444 -16.86 -20.35 20.69
CA ARG A 444 -18.03 -20.10 19.85
C ARG A 444 -19.22 -20.92 20.30
N THR A 445 -18.99 -22.18 20.68
CA THR A 445 -20.03 -23.07 21.23
C THR A 445 -20.59 -22.49 22.51
N GLU A 446 -19.75 -22.08 23.46
CA GLU A 446 -20.16 -21.39 24.69
C GLU A 446 -20.95 -20.11 24.39
N LEU A 447 -20.45 -19.22 23.51
CA LEU A 447 -21.18 -18.02 23.11
C LEU A 447 -22.52 -18.32 22.41
N SER A 448 -22.59 -19.41 21.64
CA SER A 448 -23.83 -19.89 21.00
C SER A 448 -24.77 -20.62 21.95
N GLU A 449 -24.28 -21.19 23.06
CA GLU A 449 -25.11 -21.68 24.15
C GLU A 449 -25.73 -20.52 24.94
N PHE A 450 -25.04 -19.36 24.99
CA PHE A 450 -25.59 -18.10 25.50
C PHE A 450 -26.50 -17.36 24.49
N THR A 451 -26.50 -17.74 23.20
CA THR A 451 -27.41 -17.21 22.17
C THR A 451 -28.03 -18.37 21.37
N ASN A 452 -29.20 -18.84 21.82
CA ASN A 452 -30.02 -19.97 21.32
C ASN A 452 -29.78 -20.47 19.87
N PRO A 453 -29.82 -21.80 19.61
CA PRO A 453 -29.09 -22.45 18.53
C PRO A 453 -29.88 -22.55 17.22
N GLY A 454 -29.18 -22.36 16.09
CA GLY A 454 -29.70 -22.65 14.78
C GLY A 454 -28.70 -22.40 13.66
N SER A 455 -27.74 -23.30 13.45
CA SER A 455 -27.24 -23.74 12.13
C SER A 455 -25.93 -24.53 12.25
N GLN A 456 -26.00 -25.81 11.88
CA GLN A 456 -24.85 -26.71 11.78
C GLN A 456 -24.07 -26.46 10.49
N GLY A 457 -22.74 -26.45 10.61
CA GLY A 457 -21.77 -26.38 9.53
C GLY A 457 -20.33 -26.46 10.08
N PRO A 458 -19.32 -26.15 9.27
CA PRO A 458 -18.12 -26.91 8.86
C PRO A 458 -17.25 -27.65 9.91
N ALA A 459 -17.72 -27.84 11.14
CA ALA A 459 -17.04 -28.57 12.23
C ALA A 459 -16.75 -30.05 11.90
N ASP A 460 -17.64 -30.71 11.13
CA ASP A 460 -17.54 -32.14 10.86
C ASP A 460 -16.30 -32.55 10.04
N ARG A 461 -15.83 -31.69 9.14
CA ARG A 461 -14.59 -31.98 8.37
C ARG A 461 -13.33 -31.92 9.21
N LEU A 462 -13.32 -31.11 10.27
CA LEU A 462 -12.16 -30.96 11.16
C LEU A 462 -12.12 -32.08 12.23
N GLN A 463 -13.28 -32.54 12.69
CA GLN A 463 -13.39 -33.70 13.56
C GLN A 463 -12.91 -35.01 12.90
N GLN A 464 -13.18 -35.19 11.60
CA GLN A 464 -12.69 -36.34 10.82
C GLN A 464 -11.16 -36.38 10.67
N ILE A 465 -10.50 -35.21 10.62
CA ILE A 465 -9.02 -35.14 10.57
C ILE A 465 -8.41 -35.46 11.96
N ALA A 466 -9.05 -35.00 13.05
CA ALA A 466 -8.60 -35.27 14.41
C ALA A 466 -8.75 -36.76 14.82
N THR A 467 -9.79 -37.43 14.33
CA THR A 467 -10.04 -38.86 14.64
C THR A 467 -9.13 -39.81 13.86
N ARG A 468 -8.68 -39.45 12.65
CA ARG A 468 -7.74 -40.27 11.86
C ARG A 468 -6.35 -40.40 12.49
N LYS A 469 -5.90 -39.43 13.28
CA LYS A 469 -4.59 -39.48 13.98
C LYS A 469 -4.59 -40.20 15.33
N ARG A 470 -5.76 -40.55 15.90
CA ARG A 470 -5.84 -41.38 17.12
C ARG A 470 -5.82 -42.88 16.85
N ARG A 471 -5.84 -43.33 15.58
CA ARG A 471 -5.77 -44.73 15.18
C ARG A 471 -4.44 -45.02 14.48
N SER A 472 -3.35 -45.05 15.24
CA SER A 472 -2.16 -45.82 14.90
C SER A 472 -1.62 -46.38 16.22
N PRO A 473 -1.89 -47.65 16.54
CA PRO A 473 -1.20 -48.32 17.63
C PRO A 473 0.17 -48.76 17.13
N GLY A 474 1.21 -48.44 17.90
CA GLY A 474 2.52 -49.08 17.77
C GLY A 474 2.38 -50.60 17.92
N HIS A 475 3.07 -51.33 17.07
CA HIS A 475 3.43 -52.72 17.33
C HIS A 475 4.86 -52.71 17.81
N ASP A 476 5.03 -52.94 19.12
CA ASP A 476 6.27 -53.39 19.72
C ASP A 476 6.09 -54.82 20.26
N HIS A 477 7.22 -55.49 20.28
CA HIS A 477 7.51 -56.92 20.39
C HIS A 477 7.00 -57.73 21.61
N ASP A 478 6.94 -59.05 21.37
CA ASP A 478 7.21 -60.21 22.26
C ASP A 478 6.14 -60.78 23.22
N ARG A 479 5.70 -62.02 22.94
CA ARG A 479 5.96 -63.26 23.73
C ARG A 479 5.07 -64.43 23.29
N GLN A 480 5.64 -65.41 22.56
CA GLN A 480 5.83 -66.82 22.95
C GLN A 480 6.40 -67.61 21.77
#